data_AF-T0XVS4-F1
#
_entry.id   AF-T0XVS4-F1
#
_cell.length_a   1.000
_cell.length_b   1.000
_cell.length_c   1.000
_cell.angle_alpha   90.00
_cell.angle_beta   90.00
_cell.angle_gamma   90.00
#
_symmetry.space_group_name_H-M   'P 1'
#
loop_
_entity.id
_entity.type
_entity.pdbx_description
1 polymer ?
#
loop_
_entity_poly.entity_id
_entity_poly.type
_entity_poly.pdbx_seq_one_letter_code
_entity_poly.pdbx_strand_id
1 'polypeptide(L)'
;MKREVTSTLSGLEVVVSAGGTREAIDPVRFIGNRSSGRQGYAFAEVALVAGANVSLVSTVENLPIPYGAKMVKVESASDMSFSGEGSRRRPQT
;
A
#
# COMPACT_ATOMS: atom_id res chain seq x y z
N MET A 1 -3.82 5.67 28.95
CA MET A 1 -4.77 6.04 27.88
C MET A 1 -5.02 4.77 27.05
N LYS A 2 -6.12 4.05 27.29
CA LYS A 2 -6.45 2.82 26.54
C LYS A 2 -7.06 3.25 25.20
N ARG A 3 -6.42 2.95 24.07
CA ARG A 3 -7.07 3.06 22.76
C ARG A 3 -7.98 1.84 22.63
N GLU A 4 -9.30 2.05 22.65
CA GLU A 4 -10.23 1.02 22.20
C GLU A 4 -9.92 0.73 20.74
N VAL A 5 -9.44 -0.48 20.47
CA VAL A 5 -9.27 -0.98 19.11
C VAL A 5 -10.64 -1.48 18.68
N THR A 6 -11.45 -0.56 18.19
CA THR A 6 -12.71 -0.93 17.54
C THR A 6 -12.37 -1.49 16.16
N SER A 7 -12.91 -2.67 15.83
CA SER A 7 -12.75 -3.31 14.52
C SER A 7 -13.56 -2.60 13.43
N THR A 8 -13.40 -1.29 13.32
CA THR A 8 -14.20 -0.40 12.45
C THR A 8 -14.03 -0.70 10.97
N LEU A 9 -12.94 -1.35 10.58
CA LEU A 9 -12.65 -1.71 9.18
C LEU A 9 -12.80 -3.22 8.93
N SER A 10 -13.37 -3.96 9.87
CA SER A 10 -13.58 -5.40 9.74
C SER A 10 -14.36 -5.74 8.47
N GLY A 11 -13.82 -6.68 7.68
CA GLY A 11 -14.45 -7.15 6.44
C GLY A 11 -14.28 -6.21 5.23
N LEU A 12 -13.60 -5.07 5.39
CA LEU A 12 -13.26 -4.19 4.28
C LEU A 12 -11.95 -4.61 3.62
N GLU A 13 -11.90 -4.52 2.29
CA GLU A 13 -10.66 -4.59 1.52
C GLU A 13 -10.08 -3.18 1.40
N VAL A 14 -8.87 -2.97 1.94
CA VAL A 14 -8.20 -1.67 1.94
C VAL A 14 -6.94 -1.76 1.10
N VAL A 15 -6.83 -0.89 0.11
CA VAL A 15 -5.62 -0.75 -0.71
C VAL A 15 -4.85 0.48 -0.22
N VAL A 16 -3.57 0.30 0.09
CA VAL A 16 -2.67 1.38 0.49
C VAL A 16 -1.53 1.46 -0.51
N SER A 17 -1.31 2.62 -1.13
CA SER A 17 -0.10 2.87 -1.91
C SER A 17 0.95 3.61 -1.08
N ALA A 18 2.22 3.22 -1.20
CA ALA A 18 3.29 3.82 -0.41
C ALA A 18 4.63 3.91 -1.16
N GLY A 19 5.28 5.07 -1.05
CA GLY A 19 6.59 5.33 -1.65
C GLY A 19 6.52 6.22 -2.89
N GLY A 20 7.68 6.64 -3.37
CA GLY A 20 7.81 7.41 -4.60
C GLY A 20 8.00 6.53 -5.83
N THR A 21 7.41 6.91 -6.96
CA THR A 21 7.60 6.19 -8.23
C THR A 21 8.89 6.64 -8.92
N ARG A 22 9.36 5.83 -9.85
CA ARG A 22 10.49 6.12 -10.74
C ARG A 22 10.03 5.95 -12.19
N GLU A 23 9.80 7.05 -12.87
CA GLU A 23 9.43 7.07 -14.29
C GLU A 23 10.69 7.14 -15.14
N ALA A 24 11.04 6.03 -15.78
CA ALA A 24 12.25 5.91 -16.59
C ALA A 24 12.23 6.91 -17.76
N ILE A 25 13.33 7.65 -17.92
CA ILE A 25 13.60 8.49 -19.10
C ILE A 25 14.50 7.71 -20.07
N ASP A 26 15.51 7.05 -19.51
CA ASP A 26 16.48 6.19 -20.20
C ASP A 26 17.05 5.17 -19.19
N PRO A 27 17.98 4.26 -19.55
CA PRO A 27 18.47 3.22 -18.65
C PRO A 27 19.13 3.71 -17.35
N VAL A 28 19.46 5.01 -17.23
CA VAL A 28 20.16 5.57 -16.08
C VAL A 28 19.32 6.62 -15.36
N ARG A 29 18.54 7.42 -16.10
CA ARG A 29 17.78 8.55 -15.54
C ARG A 29 16.30 8.22 -15.42
N PHE A 30 15.71 8.70 -14.33
CA PHE A 30 14.28 8.65 -14.09
C PHE A 30 13.79 9.93 -13.41
N ILE A 31 12.51 10.23 -13.56
CA ILE A 31 11.81 11.21 -12.74
C ILE A 31 11.21 10.48 -11.56
N GLY A 32 11.47 10.95 -10.35
CA GLY A 32 10.89 10.36 -9.15
C GLY A 32 10.60 11.38 -8.06
N ASN A 33 9.94 10.91 -7.01
CA ASN A 33 9.67 11.72 -5.82
C ASN A 33 10.35 11.12 -4.58
N ARG A 34 10.63 11.96 -3.57
CA ARG A 34 11.37 11.57 -2.36
C ARG A 34 10.47 11.03 -1.23
N SER A 35 9.32 10.46 -1.57
CA SER A 35 8.44 9.88 -0.55
C SER A 35 9.12 8.67 0.10
N SER A 36 9.30 8.74 1.42
CA SER A 36 9.82 7.62 2.21
C SER A 36 8.81 6.48 2.41
N GLY A 37 7.53 6.70 2.06
CA GLY A 37 6.42 5.75 2.25
C GLY A 37 6.09 5.36 3.70
N ARG A 38 6.85 5.84 4.70
CA ARG A 38 6.63 5.55 6.13
C ARG A 38 5.19 5.78 6.60
N GLN A 39 4.56 6.85 6.14
CA GLN A 39 3.16 7.13 6.49
C GLN A 39 2.20 6.09 5.93
N GLY A 40 2.40 5.66 4.68
CA GLY A 40 1.58 4.61 4.07
C GLY A 40 1.73 3.28 4.82
N TYR A 41 2.96 2.92 5.22
CA TYR A 41 3.20 1.71 6.02
C TYR A 41 2.50 1.78 7.38
N ALA A 42 2.57 2.92 8.08
CA ALA A 42 1.87 3.12 9.34
C ALA A 42 0.33 3.03 9.16
N PHE A 43 -0.21 3.56 8.07
CA PHE A 43 -1.63 3.40 7.76
C PHE A 43 -2.02 1.94 7.49
N ALA A 44 -1.21 1.21 6.73
CA ALA A 44 -1.45 -0.21 6.47
C ALA A 44 -1.48 -1.03 7.77
N GLU A 45 -0.56 -0.75 8.70
CA GLU A 45 -0.54 -1.38 10.02
C GLU A 45 -1.80 -1.06 10.84
N VAL A 46 -2.19 0.23 10.92
CA VAL A 46 -3.40 0.61 11.67
C VAL A 46 -4.66 0.03 11.05
N ALA A 47 -4.74 -0.04 9.71
CA ALA A 47 -5.89 -0.64 9.02
C ALA A 47 -6.00 -2.15 9.30
N LEU A 48 -4.88 -2.87 9.33
CA LEU A 48 -4.84 -4.28 9.75
C LEU A 48 -5.32 -4.46 11.19
N VAL A 49 -4.83 -3.62 12.11
CA VAL A 49 -5.25 -3.63 13.52
C VAL A 49 -6.74 -3.35 13.68
N ALA A 50 -7.32 -2.52 12.80
CA ALA A 50 -8.75 -2.24 12.75
C ALA A 50 -9.59 -3.33 12.04
N GLY A 51 -8.97 -4.45 11.62
CA GLY A 51 -9.64 -5.62 11.06
C GLY A 51 -9.78 -5.65 9.54
N ALA A 52 -9.15 -4.73 8.81
CA ALA A 52 -9.21 -4.72 7.35
C ALA A 52 -8.34 -5.82 6.71
N ASN A 53 -8.75 -6.26 5.52
CA ASN A 53 -7.88 -7.00 4.61
C ASN A 53 -7.04 -5.99 3.80
N VAL A 54 -5.75 -5.86 4.13
CA VAL A 54 -4.91 -4.82 3.54
C VAL A 54 -4.05 -5.34 2.39
N SER A 55 -4.12 -4.66 1.24
CA SER A 55 -3.16 -4.78 0.14
C SER A 55 -2.26 -3.55 0.10
N LEU A 56 -0.97 -3.73 0.35
CA LEU A 56 0.05 -2.68 0.33
C LEU A 56 0.77 -2.70 -1.02
N VAL A 57 0.52 -1.71 -1.85
CA VAL A 57 1.21 -1.50 -3.13
C VAL A 57 2.36 -0.52 -2.90
N SER A 58 3.62 -0.93 -3.05
CA SER A 58 4.72 -0.06 -2.64
C SER A 58 5.99 -0.19 -3.46
N THR A 59 6.64 0.97 -3.62
CA THR A 59 7.98 1.13 -4.21
C THR A 59 9.09 1.16 -3.15
N VAL A 60 8.74 1.07 -1.86
CA VAL A 60 9.71 1.16 -0.76
C VAL A 60 10.35 -0.20 -0.51
N GLU A 61 11.69 -0.25 -0.56
CA GLU A 61 12.44 -1.49 -0.38
C GLU A 61 12.85 -1.76 1.06
N ASN A 62 13.06 -0.70 1.85
CA ASN A 62 13.77 -0.78 3.14
C ASN A 62 12.87 -0.61 4.37
N LEU A 63 11.55 -0.77 4.22
CA LEU A 63 10.63 -0.76 5.35
C LEU A 63 10.10 -2.17 5.63
N PRO A 64 9.95 -2.55 6.91
CA PRO A 64 9.36 -3.83 7.27
C PRO A 64 7.91 -3.89 6.81
N ILE A 65 7.55 -4.96 6.13
CA ILE A 65 6.17 -5.18 5.68
C ILE A 65 5.30 -5.47 6.91
N PRO A 66 4.20 -4.74 7.13
CA PRO A 66 3.28 -5.02 8.23
C PRO A 66 2.74 -6.45 8.17
N TYR A 67 2.78 -7.16 9.30
CA TYR A 67 2.34 -8.55 9.36
C TYR A 67 0.85 -8.68 8.99
N GLY A 68 0.54 -9.52 8.01
CA GLY A 68 -0.82 -9.70 7.50
C GLY A 68 -1.19 -8.83 6.29
N ALA A 69 -0.36 -7.86 5.89
CA ALA A 69 -0.55 -7.13 4.64
C ALA A 69 -0.19 -8.01 3.43
N LYS A 70 -1.00 -7.97 2.37
CA LYS A 70 -0.64 -8.51 1.05
C LYS A 70 0.21 -7.47 0.33
N MET A 71 1.49 -7.75 0.16
CA MET A 71 2.42 -6.81 -0.47
C MET A 71 2.48 -6.98 -1.99
N VAL A 72 2.42 -5.87 -2.72
CA VAL A 72 2.68 -5.79 -4.16
C VAL A 72 3.79 -4.78 -4.39
N LYS A 73 4.92 -5.25 -4.92
CA LYS A 73 6.06 -4.39 -5.26
C LYS A 73 5.88 -3.80 -6.66
N VAL A 74 6.16 -2.51 -6.79
CA VAL A 74 6.02 -1.73 -8.02
C VAL A 74 7.17 -0.72 -8.11
N GLU A 75 7.42 -0.17 -9.30
CA GLU A 75 8.46 0.84 -9.50
C GLU A 75 7.90 2.14 -10.10
N SER A 76 6.97 2.02 -11.06
CA SER A 76 6.35 3.15 -11.76
C SER A 76 4.91 3.43 -11.31
N ALA A 77 4.38 4.59 -11.70
CA ALA A 77 2.97 4.92 -11.52
C ALA A 77 2.05 3.99 -12.33
N SER A 78 2.49 3.55 -13.50
CA SER A 78 1.76 2.58 -14.33
C SER A 78 1.62 1.23 -13.63
N ASP A 79 2.68 0.75 -12.98
CA ASP A 79 2.66 -0.49 -12.19
C ASP A 79 1.68 -0.38 -11.00
N MET A 80 1.65 0.79 -10.33
CA MET A 80 0.69 1.06 -9.26
C MET A 80 -0.76 0.99 -9.77
N SER A 81 -1.04 1.60 -10.92
CA SER A 81 -2.37 1.59 -11.53
C SER A 81 -2.85 0.17 -11.80
N PHE A 82 -2.01 -0.63 -12.48
CA PHE A 82 -2.34 -2.03 -12.81
C PHE A 82 -2.58 -2.88 -11.56
N SER A 83 -1.78 -2.68 -10.52
CA SER A 83 -1.93 -3.38 -9.23
C SER A 83 -3.27 -3.10 -8.55
N GLY A 84 -3.75 -1.84 -8.63
CA GLY A 84 -5.05 -1.45 -8.07
C GLY A 84 -6.24 -2.10 -8.76
N GLU A 85 -6.12 -2.44 -10.04
CA GLU A 85 -7.19 -3.09 -10.81
C GLU A 85 -7.38 -4.55 -10.41
N GLY A 86 -6.28 -5.28 -10.19
CA GLY A 86 -6.32 -6.68 -9.72
C GLY A 86 -6.92 -6.84 -8.33
N SER A 87 -6.88 -5.78 -7.50
CA SER A 87 -7.47 -5.77 -6.16
C SER A 87 -8.98 -5.49 -6.16
N ARG A 88 -9.58 -5.05 -7.27
CA ARG A 88 -11.03 -4.80 -7.35
C ARG A 88 -11.79 -6.13 -7.47
N ARG A 89 -11.97 -6.85 -6.37
CA ARG A 89 -13.12 -7.77 -6.28
C ARG A 89 -14.38 -6.92 -6.28
N ARG A 90 -15.22 -7.03 -7.33
CA ARG A 90 -16.56 -6.42 -7.30
C ARG A 90 -17.28 -6.92 -6.05
N PRO A 91 -17.96 -6.05 -5.28
CA PRO A 91 -18.86 -6.52 -4.23
C PRO A 91 -19.89 -7.44 -4.91
N GLN A 92 -19.91 -8.71 -4.52
CA GLN A 92 -21.03 -9.58 -4.86
C GLN A 92 -22.18 -9.16 -3.95
N THR A 93 -23.04 -8.27 -4.45
CA THR A 93 -24.43 -8.11 -3.98
C THR A 93 -25.29 -9.22 -4.57
#